data_AF-K6W4P1-F1
#
_entry.id   AF-K6W4P1-F1
#
_cell.length_a   1.000
_cell.length_b   1.000
_cell.length_c   1.000
_cell.angle_alpha   90.00
_cell.angle_beta   90.00
_cell.angle_gamma   90.00
#
_symmetry.space_group_name_H-M   'P 1'
#
loop_
_entity.id
_entity.type
_entity.pdbx_description
1 polymer ?
#
loop_
_entity_poly.entity_id
_entity_poly.type
_entity_poly.pdbx_seq_one_letter_code
_entity_poly.pdbx_strand_id
1 'polypeptide(L)'
;DHEVHLARGANRTLDTHLDRLRVHLGELVRLDPASAQRRARSIVEAMALALEASLLVRFSPAEVSDAFIAARLGDDRAFEYGALPDGADLQAILARH
;
A
#
# COMPACT_ATOMS: atom_id res chain seq x y z
N ASP A 1 4.42 -12.04 8.20
CA ASP A 1 3.55 -11.11 7.44
C ASP A 1 2.06 -11.50 7.54
N HIS A 2 1.61 -12.07 8.68
CA HIS A 2 0.23 -12.57 8.85
C HIS A 2 -0.84 -11.50 8.59
N GLU A 3 -0.75 -10.35 9.26
CA GLU A 3 -1.79 -9.30 9.19
C GLU A 3 -2.03 -8.75 7.78
N VAL A 4 -0.99 -8.63 6.97
CA VAL A 4 -1.12 -8.18 5.58
C VAL A 4 -1.60 -9.28 4.65
N HIS A 5 -1.29 -10.54 4.96
CA HIS A 5 -1.72 -11.69 4.18
C HIS A 5 -3.21 -11.98 4.30
N LEU A 6 -3.86 -11.53 5.38
CA LEU A 6 -5.32 -11.62 5.55
C LEU A 6 -6.11 -10.86 4.45
N ALA A 7 -5.49 -9.91 3.75
CA ALA A 7 -6.10 -9.19 2.62
C ALA A 7 -5.71 -9.74 1.23
N ARG A 8 -4.97 -10.85 1.17
CA ARG A 8 -4.49 -11.43 -0.09
C ARG A 8 -5.66 -11.81 -1.01
N GLY A 9 -5.53 -11.51 -2.29
CA GLY A 9 -6.53 -11.84 -3.31
C GLY A 9 -7.71 -10.85 -3.39
N ALA A 10 -7.81 -9.90 -2.45
CA ALA A 10 -8.87 -8.90 -2.47
C ALA A 10 -8.60 -7.77 -3.47
N ASN A 11 -7.33 -7.46 -3.75
CA ASN A 11 -6.97 -6.43 -4.72
C ASN A 11 -5.61 -6.75 -5.38
N ARG A 12 -5.56 -6.76 -6.71
CA ARG A 12 -4.37 -7.13 -7.50
C ARG A 12 -3.18 -6.18 -7.26
N THR A 13 -3.44 -4.88 -7.10
CA THR A 13 -2.39 -3.88 -6.86
C THR A 13 -1.78 -4.08 -5.49
N LEU A 14 -2.59 -4.35 -4.47
CA LEU A 14 -2.10 -4.71 -3.14
C LEU A 14 -1.30 -6.02 -3.19
N ASP A 15 -1.80 -7.06 -3.87
CA ASP A 15 -1.08 -8.33 -4.00
C ASP A 15 0.31 -8.15 -4.63
N THR A 16 0.37 -7.34 -5.69
CA THR A 16 1.62 -7.00 -6.38
C THR A 16 2.58 -6.25 -5.45
N HIS A 17 2.07 -5.29 -4.67
CA HIS A 17 2.87 -4.58 -3.68
C HIS A 17 3.43 -5.51 -2.60
N LEU A 18 2.61 -6.45 -2.09
CA LEU A 18 3.05 -7.44 -1.11
C LEU A 18 4.15 -8.36 -1.66
N ASP A 19 4.05 -8.77 -2.92
CA ASP A 19 5.06 -9.62 -3.55
C ASP A 19 6.38 -8.86 -3.74
N ARG A 20 6.33 -7.63 -4.23
CA ARG A 20 7.52 -6.76 -4.34
C ARG A 20 8.15 -6.51 -2.97
N LEU A 21 7.34 -6.24 -1.95
CA LEU A 21 7.83 -6.04 -0.59
C LEU A 21 8.57 -7.27 -0.04
N ARG A 22 8.05 -8.49 -0.27
CA ARG A 22 8.73 -9.74 0.13
C ARG A 22 10.08 -9.89 -0.55
N VAL A 23 10.18 -9.58 -1.85
CA VAL A 23 11.45 -9.60 -2.59
C VAL A 23 12.43 -8.59 -1.97
N HIS A 24 12.00 -7.35 -1.76
CA HIS A 24 12.86 -6.29 -1.20
C HIS A 24 13.34 -6.59 0.23
N LEU A 25 12.50 -7.21 1.07
CA LEU A 25 12.91 -7.67 2.40
C LEU A 25 13.96 -8.79 2.29
N GLY A 26 13.77 -9.74 1.37
CA GLY A 26 14.76 -10.79 1.11
C GLY A 26 16.10 -10.24 0.60
N GLU A 27 16.08 -9.21 -0.23
CA GLU A 27 17.28 -8.48 -0.66
C GLU A 27 17.94 -7.72 0.49
N LEU A 28 17.16 -7.01 1.30
CA LEU A 28 17.65 -6.20 2.43
C LEU A 28 18.47 -7.03 3.41
N VAL A 29 18.02 -8.24 3.75
CA VAL A 29 18.69 -9.15 4.69
C VAL A 29 20.05 -9.63 4.17
N ARG A 30 20.29 -9.57 2.85
CA ARG A 30 21.56 -9.96 2.24
C ARG A 30 22.56 -8.81 2.11
N LEU A 31 22.15 -7.57 2.40
CA LEU A 31 23.01 -6.41 2.31
C LEU A 31 23.90 -6.27 3.55
N ASP A 32 25.04 -5.62 3.37
CA ASP A 32 25.82 -5.11 4.51
C ASP A 32 25.01 -4.03 5.28
N PRO A 33 25.31 -3.79 6.57
CA PRO A 33 24.54 -2.87 7.39
C PRO A 33 24.42 -1.45 6.83
N ALA A 34 25.48 -0.90 6.22
CA ALA A 34 25.46 0.46 5.68
C ALA A 34 24.58 0.56 4.43
N SER A 35 24.62 -0.46 3.56
CA SER A 35 23.71 -0.55 2.41
C SER A 35 22.26 -0.79 2.82
N ALA A 36 22.01 -1.58 3.86
CA ALA A 36 20.67 -1.80 4.39
C ALA A 36 20.06 -0.51 4.98
N GLN A 37 20.84 0.26 5.75
CA GLN A 37 20.40 1.52 6.36
C GLN A 37 19.92 2.54 5.31
N ARG A 38 20.57 2.60 4.14
CA ARG A 38 20.16 3.49 3.03
C ARG A 38 18.78 3.19 2.47
N ARG A 39 18.27 1.96 2.66
CA ARG A 39 16.96 1.50 2.16
C ARG A 39 15.89 1.39 3.24
N ALA A 40 16.26 1.63 4.50
CA ALA A 40 15.37 1.38 5.64
C ALA A 40 14.07 2.20 5.55
N ARG A 41 14.16 3.49 5.22
CA ARG A 41 12.98 4.38 5.14
C ARG A 41 11.99 3.94 4.08
N SER A 42 12.45 3.63 2.87
CA SER A 42 11.58 3.19 1.77
C SER A 42 10.94 1.84 2.06
N ILE A 43 11.64 0.93 2.76
CA ILE A 43 11.05 -0.37 3.14
C ILE A 43 10.01 -0.20 4.24
N VAL A 44 10.28 0.63 5.24
CA VAL A 44 9.30 0.92 6.30
C VAL A 44 8.06 1.59 5.73
N GLU A 45 8.21 2.54 4.79
CA GLU A 45 7.10 3.14 4.04
C GLU A 45 6.28 2.06 3.32
N ALA A 46 6.93 1.16 2.56
CA ALA A 46 6.25 0.08 1.87
C ALA A 46 5.52 -0.88 2.84
N MET A 47 6.08 -1.15 4.02
CA MET A 47 5.44 -1.95 5.08
C MET A 47 4.22 -1.24 5.66
N ALA A 48 4.31 0.06 5.94
CA ALA A 48 3.20 0.85 6.47
C ALA A 48 2.04 0.89 5.48
N LEU A 49 2.31 1.20 4.20
CA LEU A 49 1.29 1.20 3.16
C LEU A 49 0.64 -0.16 2.95
N ALA A 50 1.40 -1.25 3.05
CA ALA A 50 0.86 -2.61 2.98
C ALA A 50 -0.10 -2.92 4.15
N LEU A 51 0.26 -2.49 5.37
CA LEU A 51 -0.57 -2.67 6.55
C LEU A 51 -1.85 -1.83 6.47
N GLU A 52 -1.73 -0.55 6.13
CA GLU A 52 -2.86 0.35 5.97
C GLU A 52 -3.84 -0.15 4.90
N ALA A 53 -3.34 -0.55 3.74
CA ALA A 53 -4.17 -1.12 2.67
C ALA A 53 -4.87 -2.41 3.12
N SER A 54 -4.17 -3.32 3.81
CA SER A 54 -4.79 -4.54 4.37
C SER A 54 -5.94 -4.23 5.32
N LEU A 55 -5.73 -3.27 6.23
CA LEU A 55 -6.76 -2.87 7.20
C LEU A 55 -7.97 -2.23 6.51
N LEU A 56 -7.76 -1.35 5.53
CA LEU A 56 -8.85 -0.72 4.79
C LEU A 56 -9.65 -1.75 3.97
N VAL A 57 -8.98 -2.66 3.28
CA VAL A 57 -9.65 -3.74 2.54
C VAL A 57 -10.51 -4.60 3.47
N ARG A 58 -10.03 -4.89 4.68
CA ARG A 58 -10.73 -5.77 5.62
C ARG A 58 -11.86 -5.08 6.37
N PHE A 59 -11.78 -3.77 6.57
CA PHE A 59 -12.60 -3.08 7.58
C PHE A 59 -13.18 -1.74 7.12
N SER A 60 -13.04 -1.35 5.86
CA SER A 60 -13.63 -0.12 5.30
C SER A 60 -14.47 -0.40 4.05
N PRO A 61 -15.39 0.51 3.70
CA PRO A 61 -16.09 0.46 2.41
C PRO A 61 -15.09 0.41 1.24
N ALA A 62 -15.50 -0.25 0.15
CA ALA A 62 -14.65 -0.49 -1.01
C ALA A 62 -14.18 0.83 -1.65
N GLU A 63 -15.03 1.86 -1.66
CA GLU A 63 -14.73 3.18 -2.19
C GLU A 63 -13.53 3.83 -1.49
N VAL A 64 -13.35 3.57 -0.19
CA VAL A 64 -12.22 4.08 0.59
C VAL A 64 -10.96 3.24 0.34
N SER A 65 -11.08 1.92 0.37
CA SER A 65 -9.93 1.02 0.22
C SER A 65 -9.37 1.05 -1.21
N ASP A 66 -10.22 1.07 -2.23
CA ASP A 66 -9.82 1.17 -3.63
C ASP A 66 -9.20 2.52 -3.94
N ALA A 67 -9.78 3.63 -3.46
CA ALA A 67 -9.19 4.95 -3.63
C ALA A 67 -7.84 5.08 -2.92
N PHE A 68 -7.69 4.46 -1.74
CA PHE A 68 -6.40 4.41 -1.04
C PHE A 68 -5.37 3.61 -1.85
N ILE A 69 -5.70 2.38 -2.25
CA ILE A 69 -4.79 1.50 -2.99
C ILE A 69 -4.38 2.17 -4.31
N ALA A 70 -5.32 2.72 -5.06
CA ALA A 70 -5.01 3.37 -6.33
C ALA A 70 -4.08 4.58 -6.14
N ALA A 71 -4.35 5.44 -5.16
CA ALA A 71 -3.56 6.65 -4.96
C ALA A 71 -2.21 6.42 -4.27
N ARG A 72 -2.00 5.31 -3.56
CA ARG A 72 -0.74 5.05 -2.83
C ARG A 72 0.11 3.94 -3.45
N LEU A 73 -0.53 2.95 -4.06
CA LEU A 73 0.11 1.76 -4.61
C LEU A 73 -0.03 1.63 -6.12
N GLY A 74 -0.93 2.41 -6.74
CA GLY A 74 -1.14 2.41 -8.20
C GLY A 74 0.07 2.95 -8.95
N ASP A 75 0.16 2.57 -10.24
CA ASP A 75 1.24 2.99 -11.12
C ASP A 75 1.19 4.49 -11.42
N ASP A 76 -0.01 5.08 -11.45
CA ASP A 76 -0.26 6.51 -11.69
C ASP A 76 -0.32 7.35 -10.39
N ARG A 77 0.24 6.85 -9.28
CA ARG A 77 0.18 7.59 -8.00
C ARG A 77 0.90 8.93 -8.08
N ALA A 78 0.34 9.92 -7.41
CA ALA A 78 0.91 11.26 -7.28
C ALA A 78 1.44 11.53 -5.87
N PHE A 79 2.38 12.46 -5.76
CA PHE A 79 2.96 12.87 -4.47
C PHE A 79 2.20 14.02 -3.80
N GLU A 80 1.31 14.69 -4.53
CA GLU A 80 0.54 15.83 -4.06
C GLU A 80 -0.86 15.41 -3.61
N TYR A 81 -1.42 16.14 -2.65
CA TYR A 81 -2.83 15.98 -2.28
C TYR A 81 -3.74 16.49 -3.40
N GLY A 82 -4.95 15.91 -3.48
CA GLY A 82 -5.94 16.27 -4.49
C GLY A 82 -5.83 15.48 -5.80
N ALA A 83 -4.80 14.65 -5.95
CA ALA A 83 -4.59 13.81 -7.13
C ALA A 83 -5.13 12.37 -6.93
N LEU A 84 -6.43 12.25 -6.63
CA LEU A 84 -7.12 10.95 -6.67
C LEU A 84 -7.48 10.59 -8.13
N PRO A 85 -7.53 9.30 -8.48
CA PRO A 85 -7.89 8.89 -9.83
C PRO A 85 -9.34 9.27 -10.17
N ASP A 86 -9.61 9.53 -11.46
CA ASP A 86 -10.91 9.99 -11.97
C ASP A 86 -12.10 9.07 -11.59
N GLY A 87 -11.84 7.81 -11.26
CA GLY A 87 -12.84 6.82 -10.83
C GLY A 87 -13.10 6.76 -9.31
N ALA A 88 -12.46 7.59 -8.50
CA ALA A 88 -12.68 7.60 -7.06
C ALA A 88 -14.04 8.23 -6.70
N ASP A 89 -14.87 7.51 -5.94
CA ASP A 89 -16.14 8.06 -5.44
C ASP A 89 -15.91 9.02 -4.27
N LEU A 90 -15.62 10.28 -4.62
CA LEU A 90 -15.36 11.33 -3.63
C LEU A 90 -16.56 11.60 -2.73
N GLN A 91 -17.79 11.43 -3.24
CA GLN A 91 -19.00 11.68 -2.46
C GLN A 91 -19.16 10.62 -1.37
N ALA A 92 -18.99 9.35 -1.72
CA ALA A 92 -19.00 8.26 -0.74
C ALA A 92 -17.87 8.41 0.30
N ILE A 93 -16.67 8.80 -0.13
CA ILE A 93 -15.53 9.03 0.77
C ILE A 93 -15.79 10.20 1.74
N LEU A 94 -16.48 11.25 1.30
CA LEU A 94 -16.82 12.39 2.15
C LEU A 94 -17.95 12.08 3.13
N ALA A 95 -18.97 11.31 2.70
CA ALA A 95 -20.15 11.00 3.50
C ALA A 95 -19.89 10.12 4.75
N ARG A 96 -18.67 9.61 4.92
CA ARG A 96 -18.27 8.82 6.12
C ARG A 96 -17.94 9.70 7.34
N HIS A 97 -17.96 11.02 7.19
CA HIS A 97 -17.73 12.04 8.22
C HIS A 97 -18.92 12.98 8.31
#